data_AF-A0A940D3A2-F1
#
_entry.id   AF-A0A940D3A2-F1
#
_cell.length_a   1.000
_cell.length_b   1.000
_cell.length_c   1.000
_cell.angle_alpha   90.00
_cell.angle_beta   90.00
_cell.angle_gamma   90.00
#
_symmetry.space_group_name_H-M   'P 1'
#
loop_
_entity.id
_entity.type
_entity.pdbx_description
1 polymer ?
#
loop_
_entity_poly.entity_id
_entity_poly.type
_entity_poly.pdbx_seq_one_letter_code
_entity_poly.pdbx_strand_id
1 'polypeptide(L)'
;MGKKFSAGEKASIVMEGLSEKIKLTQLCNKYQISKTQYYRWKKKFINGGIENLKDCRKSENNITKQLERLNTTNEKLHIVVELLKEKYSTGELRRIVAKLAEEGFSVSEALECLGMNKSTYYYQKIRI
;
A
#
# COMPACT_ATOMS: atom_id res chain seq x y z
N MET A 1 -14.55 4.51 25.75
CA MET A 1 -13.93 4.90 24.46
C MET A 1 -12.90 5.99 24.75
N GLY A 2 -11.62 5.75 24.49
CA GLY A 2 -10.56 6.73 24.81
C GLY A 2 -10.52 7.88 23.80
N LYS A 3 -10.25 9.12 24.28
CA LYS A 3 -10.07 10.30 23.43
C LYS A 3 -8.95 10.04 22.41
N LYS A 4 -9.24 10.26 21.13
CA LYS A 4 -8.23 10.19 20.05
C LYS A 4 -7.49 11.53 20.00
N PHE A 5 -6.17 11.47 19.92
CA PHE A 5 -5.30 12.63 19.76
C PHE A 5 -4.56 12.52 18.43
N SER A 6 -4.55 13.61 17.66
CA SER A 6 -3.69 13.81 16.51
C SER A 6 -2.21 13.88 16.92
N ALA A 7 -1.30 13.75 15.96
CA ALA A 7 0.14 13.89 16.23
C ALA A 7 0.49 15.28 16.79
N GLY A 8 -0.17 16.34 16.29
CA GLY A 8 0.01 17.70 16.78
C GLY A 8 -0.45 17.88 18.22
N GLU A 9 -1.65 17.39 18.57
CA GLU A 9 -2.14 17.47 19.97
C GLU A 9 -1.24 16.68 20.93
N LYS A 10 -0.77 15.49 20.52
CA LYS A 10 0.20 14.71 21.30
C LYS A 10 1.48 15.52 21.54
N ALA A 11 1.98 16.25 20.54
CA ALA A 11 3.19 17.06 20.63
C ALA A 11 3.00 18.24 21.60
N SER A 12 1.88 18.96 21.50
CA SER A 12 1.57 20.06 22.43
C SER A 12 1.52 19.60 23.88
N ILE A 13 0.89 18.44 24.15
CA ILE A 13 0.81 17.87 25.50
C ILE A 13 2.20 17.48 26.02
N VAL A 14 3.04 16.88 25.18
CA VAL A 14 4.43 16.53 25.56
C VAL A 14 5.23 17.80 25.87
N MET A 15 5.13 18.84 25.03
CA MET A 15 5.84 20.11 25.24
C MET A 15 5.39 20.80 26.53
N GLU A 16 4.09 20.81 26.84
CA GLU A 16 3.58 21.35 28.11
C GLU A 16 4.16 20.60 29.31
N GLY A 17 4.21 19.26 29.25
CA GLY A 17 4.80 18.45 30.30
C GLY A 17 6.33 18.54 30.41
N LEU A 18 7.03 18.92 29.33
CA LEU A 18 8.47 19.21 29.35
C LEU A 18 8.80 20.60 29.88
N SER A 19 7.84 21.53 29.86
CA SER A 19 8.04 22.89 30.38
C SER A 19 8.19 22.96 31.91
N GLU A 20 7.96 21.85 32.62
CA GLU A 20 8.02 21.70 34.08
C GLU A 20 7.10 22.62 34.90
N LYS A 21 6.30 23.47 34.24
CA LYS A 21 5.34 24.39 34.87
C LYS A 21 4.13 23.69 35.51
N ILE A 22 3.86 22.45 35.13
CA ILE A 22 2.71 21.66 35.60
C ILE A 22 3.16 20.29 36.08
N LYS A 23 2.64 19.84 37.23
CA LYS A 23 2.90 18.48 37.72
C LYS A 23 2.31 17.46 36.77
N LEU A 24 3.02 16.36 36.53
CA LEU A 24 2.58 15.31 35.61
C LEU A 24 1.17 14.77 35.94
N THR A 25 0.82 14.66 37.23
CA THR A 25 -0.53 14.24 37.65
C THR A 25 -1.62 15.23 37.23
N GLN A 26 -1.36 16.53 37.34
CA GLN A 26 -2.28 17.57 36.90
C GLN A 26 -2.42 17.58 35.36
N LEU A 27 -1.31 17.41 34.64
CA LEU A 27 -1.29 17.28 33.18
C LEU A 27 -2.11 16.08 32.71
N CYS A 28 -1.89 14.90 33.32
CA CYS A 28 -2.63 13.68 33.04
C CYS A 28 -4.13 13.85 33.28
N ASN A 29 -4.52 14.51 34.38
CA ASN A 29 -5.93 14.79 34.68
C ASN A 29 -6.55 15.77 33.67
N LYS A 30 -5.84 16.86 33.34
CA LYS A 30 -6.27 17.89 32.38
C LYS A 30 -6.59 17.30 31.00
N TYR A 31 -5.72 16.43 30.51
CA TYR A 31 -5.87 15.82 29.19
C TYR A 31 -6.56 14.44 29.21
N GLN A 32 -6.95 13.94 30.39
CA GLN A 32 -7.54 12.61 30.58
C GLN A 32 -6.68 11.49 29.97
N ILE A 33 -5.37 11.55 30.20
CA ILE A 33 -4.40 10.55 29.72
C ILE A 33 -3.71 9.86 30.90
N SER A 34 -3.32 8.60 30.70
CA SER A 34 -2.50 7.90 31.70
C SER A 34 -1.04 8.37 31.66
N LYS A 35 -0.33 8.26 32.79
CA LYS A 35 1.11 8.54 32.85
C LYS A 35 1.89 7.70 31.84
N THR A 36 1.54 6.42 31.70
CA THR A 36 2.13 5.50 30.73
C THR A 36 1.98 6.01 29.29
N GLN A 37 0.81 6.54 28.95
CA GLN A 37 0.54 7.12 27.64
C GLN A 37 1.40 8.37 27.39
N TYR A 38 1.49 9.27 28.38
CA TYR A 38 2.36 10.44 28.32
C TYR A 38 3.83 10.05 28.11
N TYR A 39 4.38 9.15 28.92
CA TYR A 39 5.79 8.75 28.80
C TYR A 39 6.09 8.08 27.45
N ARG A 40 5.15 7.30 26.92
CA ARG A 40 5.27 6.72 25.58
C ARG A 40 5.34 7.80 24.50
N TRP A 41 4.52 8.84 24.59
CA TRP A 41 4.57 9.98 23.68
C TRP A 41 5.84 10.81 23.85
N LYS A 42 6.23 11.13 25.10
CA LYS A 42 7.49 11.83 25.39
C LYS A 42 8.69 11.11 24.78
N LYS A 43 8.80 9.79 24.96
CA LYS A 43 9.88 8.98 24.37
C LYS A 43 9.87 9.05 22.84
N LYS A 44 8.70 8.90 22.22
CA LYS A 44 8.55 9.00 20.75
C LYS A 44 8.94 10.39 20.23
N PHE A 45 8.51 11.44 20.92
CA PHE A 45 8.76 12.82 20.56
C PHE A 45 10.25 13.19 20.69
N ILE A 46 10.93 12.76 21.75
CA ILE A 46 12.37 12.97 21.91
C ILE A 46 13.16 12.27 20.79
N ASN A 47 12.73 11.06 20.39
CA ASN A 47 13.47 10.26 19.41
C ASN A 47 13.30 10.72 17.95
N GLY A 48 12.33 11.59 17.62
CA GLY A 48 12.11 12.01 16.24
C GLY A 48 10.93 12.95 16.02
N GLY A 49 10.63 13.76 17.04
CA GLY A 49 9.64 14.82 16.96
C GLY A 49 8.21 14.35 16.69
N ILE A 50 7.46 15.20 15.98
CA ILE A 50 6.03 15.00 15.69
C ILE A 50 5.81 13.79 14.77
N GLU A 51 6.73 13.49 13.86
CA GLU A 51 6.62 12.35 12.95
C GLU A 51 6.49 11.03 13.72
N ASN A 52 7.27 10.83 14.78
CA ASN A 52 7.20 9.62 15.61
C ASN A 52 5.94 9.52 16.50
N LEU A 53 5.17 10.61 16.62
CA LEU A 53 3.87 10.63 17.30
C LEU A 53 2.71 10.23 16.38
N LYS A 54 2.91 10.23 15.06
CA LYS A 54 1.98 9.64 14.11
C LYS A 54 1.88 8.14 14.41
N ASP A 55 0.67 7.60 14.36
CA ASP A 55 0.44 6.16 14.55
C ASP A 55 0.77 5.41 13.24
N CYS A 56 2.02 5.52 12.76
CA CYS A 56 2.46 4.93 11.50
C CYS A 56 2.35 3.39 11.50
N ARG A 57 2.57 2.74 12.66
CA ARG A 57 2.54 1.28 12.78
C ARG A 57 1.23 0.63 12.30
N LYS A 58 0.08 1.29 12.46
CA LYS A 58 -1.21 0.73 11.97
C LYS A 58 -1.40 0.95 10.47
N SER A 59 -0.88 2.06 9.95
CA SER A 59 -0.94 2.38 8.52
C SER A 59 0.03 1.51 7.72
N GLU A 60 1.28 1.42 8.16
CA GLU A 60 2.32 0.58 7.58
C GLU A 60 1.89 -0.89 7.57
N ASN A 61 1.40 -1.43 8.70
CA ASN A 61 0.93 -2.80 8.76
C ASN A 61 -0.30 -3.09 7.89
N ASN A 62 -1.10 -2.07 7.55
CA ASN A 62 -2.23 -2.25 6.65
C ASN A 62 -1.76 -2.23 5.20
N ILE A 63 -0.88 -1.28 4.86
CA ILE A 63 -0.27 -1.18 3.52
C ILE A 63 0.53 -2.44 3.20
N THR A 64 1.35 -2.96 4.12
CA THR A 64 2.11 -4.19 3.90
C THR A 64 1.19 -5.39 3.69
N LYS A 65 0.14 -5.53 4.49
CA LYS A 65 -0.86 -6.60 4.30
C LYS A 65 -1.61 -6.48 2.98
N GLN A 66 -1.90 -5.27 2.53
CA GLN A 66 -2.53 -5.05 1.22
C GLN A 66 -1.58 -5.42 0.08
N LEU A 67 -0.30 -5.03 0.18
CA LEU A 67 0.73 -5.41 -0.79
C LEU A 67 0.93 -6.93 -0.86
N GLU A 68 1.01 -7.60 0.28
CA GLU A 68 1.09 -9.07 0.34
C GLU A 68 -0.11 -9.72 -0.37
N ARG A 69 -1.33 -9.25 -0.09
CA ARG A 69 -2.54 -9.75 -0.75
C ARG A 69 -2.57 -9.51 -2.25
N LEU A 70 -2.13 -8.32 -2.69
CA LEU A 70 -2.04 -7.98 -4.11
C LEU A 70 -1.01 -8.85 -4.82
N ASN A 71 0.18 -9.05 -4.22
CA ASN A 71 1.23 -9.90 -4.76
C ASN A 71 0.76 -11.36 -4.88
N THR A 72 0.16 -11.92 -3.82
CA THR A 72 -0.41 -13.28 -3.89
C THR A 72 -1.50 -13.42 -4.94
N THR A 73 -2.34 -12.39 -5.11
CA THR A 73 -3.37 -12.39 -6.16
C THR A 73 -2.73 -12.37 -7.56
N ASN A 74 -1.72 -11.53 -7.76
CA ASN A 74 -0.98 -11.46 -9.03
C ASN A 74 -0.27 -12.78 -9.36
N GLU A 75 0.38 -13.41 -8.38
CA GLU A 75 1.00 -14.74 -8.56
C GLU A 75 -0.03 -15.79 -9.02
N LYS A 76 -1.20 -15.83 -8.37
CA LYS A 76 -2.29 -16.74 -8.76
C LYS A 76 -2.82 -16.43 -10.17
N LEU A 77 -3.02 -15.16 -10.50
CA LEU A 77 -3.47 -14.76 -11.83
C LEU A 77 -2.43 -15.11 -12.91
N HIS A 78 -1.14 -14.95 -12.62
CA HIS A 78 -0.07 -15.33 -13.54
C HIS A 78 -0.11 -16.82 -13.87
N ILE A 79 -0.27 -17.68 -12.86
CA ILE A 79 -0.43 -19.13 -13.06
C ILE A 79 -1.67 -19.43 -13.93
N VAL A 80 -2.80 -18.76 -13.68
CA VAL A 80 -4.02 -18.95 -14.49
C VAL A 80 -3.79 -18.55 -15.94
N VAL A 81 -3.13 -17.41 -16.19
CA VAL A 81 -2.81 -16.95 -17.55
C VAL A 81 -1.89 -17.94 -18.27
N GLU A 82 -0.84 -18.42 -17.60
CA GLU A 82 0.09 -19.43 -18.14
C GLU A 82 -0.63 -20.73 -18.53
N LEU A 83 -1.50 -21.26 -17.67
CA LEU A 83 -2.25 -22.48 -17.96
C LEU A 83 -3.29 -22.29 -19.07
N LEU A 84 -3.87 -21.09 -19.18
CA LEU A 84 -4.87 -20.81 -20.20
C LEU A 84 -4.23 -20.62 -21.57
N LYS A 85 -3.10 -19.90 -21.70
CA LYS A 85 -2.49 -19.64 -23.01
C LYS A 85 -2.09 -20.92 -23.74
N GLU A 86 -1.75 -21.99 -23.03
CA GLU A 86 -1.43 -23.30 -23.63
C GLU A 86 -2.63 -23.94 -24.35
N LYS A 87 -3.86 -23.55 -24.00
CA LYS A 87 -5.09 -24.11 -24.58
C LYS A 87 -5.60 -23.36 -25.81
N TYR A 88 -5.11 -22.14 -26.05
CA TYR A 88 -5.59 -21.30 -27.14
C TYR A 88 -4.67 -21.39 -28.36
N SER A 89 -5.27 -21.43 -29.54
CA SER A 89 -4.53 -21.31 -30.80
C SER A 89 -3.93 -19.91 -30.96
N THR A 90 -2.90 -19.79 -31.80
CA THR A 90 -2.27 -18.50 -32.12
C THR A 90 -3.26 -17.45 -32.66
N GLY A 91 -4.28 -17.89 -33.41
CA GLY A 91 -5.33 -17.00 -33.92
C GLY A 91 -6.26 -16.49 -32.81
N GLU A 92 -6.55 -17.31 -31.81
CA GLU A 92 -7.34 -16.91 -30.65
C GLU A 92 -6.58 -15.96 -29.74
N LEU A 93 -5.31 -16.26 -29.44
CA LEU A 93 -4.45 -15.38 -28.65
C LEU A 93 -4.33 -14.00 -29.31
N ARG A 94 -4.26 -13.92 -30.64
CA ARG A 94 -4.27 -12.63 -31.37
C ARG A 94 -5.55 -11.81 -31.14
N ARG A 95 -6.72 -12.47 -31.11
CA ARG A 95 -7.99 -11.80 -30.79
C ARG A 95 -8.01 -11.32 -29.34
N ILE A 96 -7.41 -12.08 -28.42
CA ILE A 96 -7.26 -11.67 -27.02
C ILE A 96 -6.35 -10.43 -26.92
N VAL A 97 -5.23 -10.37 -27.64
CA VAL A 97 -4.37 -9.17 -27.69
C VAL A 97 -5.15 -7.94 -28.16
N ALA A 98 -6.01 -8.07 -29.18
CA ALA A 98 -6.83 -6.95 -29.65
C ALA A 98 -7.81 -6.47 -28.58
N LYS A 99 -8.47 -7.38 -27.86
CA LYS A 99 -9.35 -7.03 -26.74
C LYS A 99 -8.60 -6.39 -25.58
N LEU A 100 -7.41 -6.90 -25.23
CA LEU A 100 -6.58 -6.29 -24.17
C LEU A 100 -6.19 -4.85 -24.52
N ALA A 101 -5.97 -4.55 -25.81
CA ALA A 101 -5.70 -3.19 -26.24
C ALA A 101 -6.91 -2.24 -26.07
N GLU A 102 -8.14 -2.74 -26.24
CA GLU A 102 -9.36 -1.99 -25.94
C GLU A 102 -9.51 -1.70 -24.45
N GLU A 103 -9.03 -2.60 -23.58
CA GLU A 103 -8.99 -2.45 -22.12
C GLU A 103 -7.79 -1.60 -21.62
N GLY A 104 -7.05 -0.97 -22.53
CA GLY A 104 -6.00 -0.01 -22.21
C GLY A 104 -4.59 -0.59 -22.07
N PHE A 105 -4.39 -1.88 -22.37
CA PHE A 105 -3.03 -2.44 -22.48
C PHE A 105 -2.36 -1.94 -23.76
N SER A 106 -1.06 -1.69 -23.71
CA SER A 106 -0.30 -1.62 -24.96
C SER A 106 -0.24 -3.00 -25.60
N VAL A 107 -0.14 -3.04 -26.93
CA VAL A 107 0.04 -4.30 -27.67
C VAL A 107 1.31 -5.03 -27.20
N SER A 108 2.36 -4.31 -26.80
CA SER A 108 3.59 -4.94 -26.30
C SER A 108 3.37 -5.65 -24.96
N GLU A 109 2.67 -5.03 -24.02
CA GLU A 109 2.35 -5.63 -22.71
C GLU A 109 1.44 -6.85 -22.89
N ALA A 110 0.41 -6.74 -23.74
CA ALA A 110 -0.49 -7.87 -24.02
C ALA A 110 0.25 -9.07 -24.65
N LEU A 111 1.21 -8.83 -25.54
CA LEU A 111 2.04 -9.89 -26.13
C LEU A 111 2.97 -10.53 -25.10
N GLU A 112 3.55 -9.73 -24.21
CA GLU A 112 4.39 -10.22 -23.11
C GLU A 112 3.59 -11.11 -22.15
N CYS A 113 2.41 -10.66 -21.72
CA CYS A 113 1.52 -11.44 -20.84
C CYS A 113 1.10 -12.79 -21.44
N LEU A 114 0.93 -12.86 -22.77
CA LEU A 114 0.52 -14.07 -23.47
C LEU A 114 1.71 -14.91 -23.99
N GLY A 115 2.95 -14.47 -23.77
CA GLY A 115 4.15 -15.14 -24.30
C GLY A 115 4.20 -15.22 -25.83
N MET A 116 3.57 -14.27 -26.53
CA MET A 116 3.50 -14.25 -27.99
C MET A 116 4.64 -13.45 -28.60
N ASN A 117 5.30 -14.00 -29.62
CA ASN A 117 6.30 -13.24 -30.38
C ASN A 117 5.62 -12.13 -31.22
N LYS A 118 6.23 -10.93 -31.23
CA LYS A 118 5.79 -9.77 -32.02
C LYS A 118 5.65 -10.12 -33.50
N SER A 119 6.59 -10.87 -34.06
CA SER A 119 6.53 -11.30 -35.48
C SER A 119 5.29 -12.15 -35.77
N THR A 120 4.94 -13.09 -34.88
CA THR A 120 3.73 -13.93 -34.98
C THR A 120 2.42 -13.13 -34.94
N TYR A 121 2.43 -12.00 -34.24
CA TYR A 121 1.28 -11.09 -34.19
C TYR A 121 1.11 -10.27 -35.48
N TYR A 122 2.19 -9.67 -36.00
CA TYR A 122 2.11 -8.74 -37.15
C TYR A 122 2.18 -9.40 -38.53
N TYR A 123 2.82 -10.55 -38.71
CA TYR A 123 3.05 -11.16 -40.04
C TYR A 123 1.78 -11.52 -40.81
N GLN A 124 0.66 -11.81 -40.13
CA GLN A 124 -0.58 -12.25 -40.79
C GLN A 124 -1.53 -11.09 -41.16
N LYS A 125 -1.22 -9.84 -40.76
CA LYS A 125 -1.92 -8.64 -41.25
C LYS A 125 -1.55 -8.26 -42.70
N ILE A 126 -0.55 -8.93 -43.28
CA ILE A 126 0.05 -8.61 -44.60
C ILE A 126 -0.44 -9.54 -45.72
N ARG A 127 -1.14 -10.64 -45.43
CA ARG A 127 -1.79 -11.44 -46.49
C ARG A 127 -3.12 -10.78 -46.87
N ILE A 128 -3.05 -9.98 -47.93
CA ILE A 128 -4.17 -9.53 -48.78
C ILE A 128 -4.83 -10.77 -49.40
#